data_AF-A0A497EM25-F1
#
_entry.id   AF-A0A497EM25-F1
#
_cell.length_a   1.000
_cell.length_b   1.000
_cell.length_c   1.000
_cell.angle_alpha   90.00
_cell.angle_beta   90.00
_cell.angle_gamma   90.00
#
_symmetry.space_group_name_H-M   'P 1'
#
loop_
_entity.id
_entity.type
_entity.pdbx_description
1 polymer ?
#
loop_
_entity_poly.entity_id
_entity_poly.type
_entity_poly.pdbx_seq_one_letter_code
_entity_poly.pdbx_strand_id
1 'polypeptide(L)'
;MKVLVIYDITENDLREHVAKKLKSMGLTRIQKSAFIGYLDSSARKDLKRWIQRQIQGHKANVQFYPLCRYCYSQREEVGVPTVEESLLRSEIVVV
;
A
#
# COMPACT_ATOMS: atom_id res chain seq x y z
N MET A 1 -4.78 -10.21 7.13
CA MET A 1 -5.44 -8.93 7.48
C MET A 1 -5.11 -7.91 6.41
N LYS A 2 -6.04 -7.00 6.05
CA LYS A 2 -5.68 -5.91 5.13
C LYS A 2 -4.78 -4.91 5.86
N VAL A 3 -3.78 -4.41 5.19
CA VAL A 3 -2.87 -3.38 5.71
C VAL A 3 -2.86 -2.23 4.72
N LEU A 4 -3.24 -1.05 5.19
CA LEU A 4 -3.04 0.20 4.48
C LEU A 4 -1.63 0.70 4.78
N VAL A 5 -0.84 0.90 3.73
CA VAL A 5 0.50 1.47 3.79
C VAL A 5 0.42 2.87 3.20
N ILE A 6 0.71 3.89 4.01
CA ILE A 6 0.78 5.28 3.57
C ILE A 6 2.23 5.72 3.68
N TYR A 7 2.73 6.44 2.70
CA TYR A 7 4.08 6.98 2.76
C TYR A 7 4.16 8.44 2.32
N ASP A 8 5.11 9.15 2.87
CA ASP A 8 5.57 10.45 2.43
C ASP A 8 7.08 10.34 2.23
N ILE A 9 7.52 10.27 0.97
CA ILE A 9 8.92 10.04 0.59
C ILE A 9 9.29 11.15 -0.39
N THR A 10 10.29 11.97 -0.05
CA THR A 10 10.68 13.13 -0.87
C THR A 10 11.37 12.70 -2.16
N GLU A 11 12.35 11.79 -2.07
CA GLU A 11 13.13 11.31 -3.21
C GLU A 11 12.29 10.45 -4.17
N ASN A 12 12.28 10.80 -5.45
CA ASN A 12 11.45 10.13 -6.46
C ASN A 12 11.88 8.67 -6.66
N ASP A 13 13.19 8.41 -6.78
CA ASP A 13 13.72 7.06 -7.03
C ASP A 13 13.37 6.12 -5.87
N LEU A 14 13.55 6.58 -4.63
CA LEU A 14 13.17 5.83 -3.44
C LEU A 14 11.66 5.57 -3.38
N ARG A 15 10.84 6.59 -3.71
CA ARG A 15 9.38 6.45 -3.75
C ARG A 15 8.94 5.39 -4.77
N GLU A 16 9.54 5.40 -5.96
CA GLU A 16 9.28 4.39 -6.98
C GLU A 16 9.74 3.01 -6.58
N HIS A 17 10.92 2.90 -5.93
CA HIS A 17 11.45 1.63 -5.44
C HIS A 17 10.53 1.01 -4.39
N VAL A 18 10.05 1.81 -3.43
CA VAL A 18 9.06 1.38 -2.44
C VAL A 18 7.75 0.97 -3.12
N ALA A 19 7.24 1.76 -4.07
CA ALA A 19 6.02 1.42 -4.80
C ALA A 19 6.13 0.09 -5.56
N LYS A 20 7.26 -0.17 -6.24
CA LYS A 20 7.54 -1.44 -6.93
C LYS A 20 7.54 -2.61 -5.96
N LYS A 21 8.17 -2.45 -4.78
CA LYS A 21 8.18 -3.49 -3.75
C LYS A 21 6.79 -3.80 -3.21
N LEU A 22 5.96 -2.78 -2.97
CA LEU A 22 4.58 -2.98 -2.49
C LEU A 22 3.74 -3.72 -3.54
N LYS A 23 3.85 -3.33 -4.82
CA LYS A 23 3.21 -4.06 -5.94
C LYS A 23 3.66 -5.52 -6.03
N SER A 24 4.96 -5.78 -5.91
CA SER A 24 5.50 -7.16 -6.00
C SER A 24 5.04 -8.06 -4.84
N MET A 25 4.57 -7.47 -3.74
CA MET A 25 3.99 -8.18 -2.60
C MET A 25 2.47 -8.35 -2.72
N GLY A 26 1.87 -7.99 -3.85
CA GLY A 26 0.43 -8.12 -4.10
C GLY A 26 -0.41 -7.02 -3.45
N LEU A 27 0.18 -5.89 -3.02
CA LEU A 27 -0.60 -4.74 -2.58
C LEU A 27 -1.06 -3.93 -3.81
N THR A 28 -2.31 -3.51 -3.77
CA THR A 28 -2.92 -2.64 -4.75
C THR A 28 -2.60 -1.19 -4.42
N ARG A 29 -2.13 -0.43 -5.41
CA ARG A 29 -1.95 1.03 -5.26
C ARG A 29 -3.31 1.70 -5.34
N ILE A 30 -3.67 2.48 -4.33
CA ILE A 30 -4.98 3.17 -4.27
C ILE A 30 -4.83 4.70 -4.38
N GLN A 31 -3.65 5.24 -4.06
CA GLN A 31 -3.31 6.64 -4.31
C GLN A 31 -1.82 6.76 -4.68
N LYS A 32 -1.38 7.96 -5.09
CA LYS A 32 0.04 8.24 -5.39
C LYS A 32 0.97 7.73 -4.29
N SER A 33 0.58 7.88 -3.03
CA SER A 33 1.40 7.49 -1.88
C SER A 33 0.71 6.56 -0.89
N ALA A 34 -0.26 5.77 -1.36
CA ALA A 34 -0.94 4.77 -0.53
C ALA A 34 -1.18 3.45 -1.26
N PHE A 35 -1.03 2.37 -0.52
CA PHE A 35 -1.22 0.98 -0.97
C PHE A 35 -2.07 0.22 0.04
N ILE A 36 -2.85 -0.74 -0.43
CA ILE A 36 -3.62 -1.63 0.43
C ILE A 36 -3.56 -3.06 -0.09
N GLY A 37 -3.47 -4.01 0.82
CA GLY A 37 -3.49 -5.43 0.46
C GLY A 37 -3.42 -6.32 1.68
N TYR A 38 -3.49 -7.63 1.45
CA TYR A 38 -3.34 -8.59 2.53
C TYR A 38 -1.85 -8.80 2.83
N LEU A 39 -1.50 -8.63 4.10
CA LEU A 39 -0.20 -9.04 4.62
C LEU A 39 -0.44 -9.88 5.88
N ASP A 40 0.24 -11.01 5.96
CA ASP A 40 0.39 -11.72 7.22
C ASP A 40 1.40 -11.01 8.14
N SER A 41 1.52 -11.50 9.37
CA SER A 41 2.37 -10.87 10.39
C SER A 41 3.86 -10.96 10.05
N SER A 42 4.31 -12.00 9.34
CA SER A 42 5.70 -12.19 8.94
C SER A 42 6.06 -11.28 7.78
N ALA A 43 5.27 -11.32 6.70
CA ALA A 43 5.45 -10.48 5.53
C ALA A 43 5.44 -8.99 5.90
N ARG A 44 4.57 -8.57 6.84
CA ARG A 44 4.56 -7.20 7.36
C ARG A 44 5.84 -6.84 8.13
N LYS A 45 6.37 -7.75 8.96
CA LYS A 45 7.63 -7.53 9.69
C LYS A 45 8.81 -7.42 8.72
N ASP A 46 8.85 -8.27 7.70
CA ASP A 46 9.89 -8.23 6.66
C ASP A 46 9.84 -6.95 5.85
N LEU A 47 8.64 -6.53 5.43
CA LEU A 47 8.44 -5.27 4.74
C LEU A 47 8.89 -4.08 5.61
N LYS A 48 8.51 -4.05 6.90
CA LYS A 48 8.97 -2.99 7.82
C LYS A 48 10.49 -2.92 7.90
N ARG A 49 11.17 -4.06 8.10
CA ARG A 49 12.65 -4.12 8.16
C ARG A 49 13.32 -3.72 6.85
N TRP A 50 12.69 -4.06 5.72
CA TRP A 50 13.19 -3.65 4.41
C TRP A 50 13.04 -2.14 4.24
N ILE A 51 11.86 -1.58 4.48
CA ILE A 51 11.61 -0.12 4.36
C ILE A 51 12.55 0.67 5.27
N GLN A 52 12.74 0.26 6.53
CA GLN A 52 13.66 0.92 7.46
C GLN A 52 15.08 1.06 6.89
N ARG A 53 15.56 0.04 6.17
CA ARG A 53 16.87 0.08 5.49
C ARG A 53 16.87 1.01 4.28
N GLN A 54 15.78 1.03 3.50
CA GLN A 54 15.69 1.87 2.30
C GLN A 54 15.58 3.36 2.63
N ILE A 55 14.92 3.72 3.72
CA ILE A 55 14.69 5.12 4.08
C ILE A 55 15.80 5.71 4.97
N GLN A 56 16.79 4.92 5.37
CA GLN A 56 17.88 5.38 6.23
C GLN A 56 18.64 6.53 5.56
N GLY A 57 18.72 7.68 6.23
CA GLY A 57 19.36 8.88 5.67
C GLY A 57 18.49 9.69 4.71
N HIS A 58 17.23 9.31 4.49
CA HIS A 58 16.29 10.02 3.63
C HIS A 58 15.16 10.69 4.43
N LYS A 59 14.65 11.81 3.93
CA LYS A 59 13.43 12.44 4.46
C LYS A 59 12.21 11.65 4.00
N ALA A 60 11.78 10.70 4.85
CA ALA A 60 10.68 9.81 4.58
C ALA A 60 9.91 9.40 5.84
N ASN A 61 8.59 9.23 5.69
CA ASN A 61 7.69 8.67 6.70
C ASN A 61 6.86 7.55 6.06
N VAL A 62 6.82 6.37 6.68
CA VAL A 62 6.01 5.24 6.20
C VAL A 62 5.20 4.68 7.36
N GLN A 63 3.88 4.63 7.18
CA GLN A 63 2.92 4.21 8.19
C GLN A 63 2.17 2.96 7.73
N PHE A 64 1.91 2.07 8.68
CA PHE A 64 1.20 0.81 8.46
C PHE A 64 -0.03 0.79 9.35
N TYR A 65 -1.21 0.70 8.73
CA TYR A 65 -2.49 0.58 9.42
C TYR A 65 -3.08 -0.78 9.14
N PRO A 66 -3.00 -1.72 10.09
CA PRO A 66 -3.69 -2.98 9.98
C PRO A 66 -5.19 -2.72 10.16
N LEU A 67 -5.98 -3.08 9.15
CA LEU A 67 -7.42 -2.83 9.11
C LEU A 67 -8.19 -4.14 9.29
N CYS A 68 -9.13 -4.16 10.23
CA CYS A 68 -10.12 -5.23 10.30
C CYS A 68 -11.11 -5.10 9.13
N ARG A 69 -11.91 -6.15 8.90
CA ARG A 69 -12.89 -6.17 7.80
C ARG A 69 -13.88 -5.00 7.90
N TYR A 70 -14.34 -4.69 9.11
CA TYR A 70 -15.28 -3.59 9.35
C TYR A 70 -14.67 -2.22 9.06
N CYS A 71 -13.48 -1.90 9.60
CA CYS A 71 -12.79 -0.63 9.29
C CYS A 71 -12.57 -0.44 7.78
N TYR A 72 -12.27 -1.52 7.06
CA TYR A 72 -12.08 -1.45 5.60
C TYR A 72 -13.40 -1.29 4.82
N SER A 73 -14.51 -1.86 5.31
CA SER A 73 -15.80 -1.73 4.64
C SER A 73 -16.39 -0.32 4.79
N GLN A 74 -16.00 0.41 5.82
CA GLN A 74 -16.40 1.81 6.06
C GLN A 74 -15.52 2.84 5.33
N ARG A 75 -14.66 2.41 4.39
CA ARG A 75 -13.83 3.36 3.63
C ARG A 75 -14.69 4.18 2.67
N GLU A 76 -14.35 5.44 2.53
CA GLU A 76 -14.95 6.35 1.55
C GLU A 76 -13.86 6.93 0.65
N GLU A 77 -14.21 7.19 -0.61
CA GLU A 77 -13.33 7.83 -1.59
C GLU A 77 -14.08 8.99 -2.23
N VAL A 78 -13.40 10.13 -2.34
CA VAL A 78 -13.94 11.36 -2.91
C VAL A 78 -12.96 11.89 -3.96
N GLY A 79 -13.48 12.19 -5.16
CA GLY A 79 -12.68 12.70 -6.28
C GLY A 79 -12.51 11.67 -7.40
N VAL A 80 -11.56 11.95 -8.30
CA VAL A 80 -11.25 11.09 -9.44
C VAL A 80 -10.01 10.23 -9.12
N PRO A 81 -10.06 8.91 -9.32
CA PRO A 81 -8.90 8.05 -9.16
C PRO A 81 -7.73 8.50 -10.04
N THR A 82 -6.53 8.58 -9.45
CA THR A 82 -5.29 9.02 -10.14
C THR A 82 -4.32 7.87 -10.43
N VAL A 83 -4.69 6.65 -10.06
CA VAL A 83 -3.91 5.44 -10.31
C VAL A 83 -4.83 4.42 -10.98
N GLU A 84 -4.35 3.77 -12.04
CA GLU A 84 -5.17 2.77 -12.74
C GLU A 84 -5.39 1.54 -11.86
N GLU A 85 -6.67 1.26 -11.61
CA GLU A 85 -7.14 0.14 -10.80
C GLU A 85 -7.13 -1.15 -11.63
N SER A 86 -5.97 -1.54 -12.17
CA SER A 86 -5.89 -2.56 -13.22
C SER A 86 -6.08 -4.01 -12.76
N LEU A 87 -6.57 -4.29 -11.54
CA LEU A 87 -6.64 -5.66 -10.99
C LEU A 87 -7.89 -6.01 -10.15
N LEU A 88 -8.93 -5.16 -10.09
CA LEU A 88 -10.13 -5.45 -9.29
C LEU A 88 -11.34 -6.00 -10.08
N ARG A 89 -11.23 -6.22 -11.39
CA ARG A 89 -12.35 -6.69 -12.22
C ARG A 89 -12.47 -8.22 -12.38
N SER A 90 -11.66 -9.04 -11.71
CA SER A 90 -11.71 -10.50 -11.92
C SER A 90 -12.67 -11.26 -10.99
N GLU A 91 -13.31 -10.63 -10.00
CA GLU A 91 -14.23 -11.32 -9.07
C GLU A 91 -15.52 -10.52 -8.78
N ILE A 92 -16.15 -9.98 -9.83
CA ILE A 92 -17.59 -9.71 -9.78
C ILE A 92 -18.24 -10.46 -10.94
N VAL A 93 -18.45 -11.75 -10.71
CA VAL A 93 -19.52 -12.47 -11.41
C VAL A 93 -20.81 -11.98 -10.74
N VAL A 94 -21.50 -11.03 -11.38
CA VAL A 94 -22.90 -10.77 -11.08
C VAL A 94 -23.67 -11.96 -11.62
N VAL A 95 -24.15 -12.84 -10.74
CA VAL A 95 -25.37 -13.63 -10.97
C VAL A 95 -26.41 -13.12 -9.99
#